data_AF-A0A522ZG93-F1
#
_entry.id   AF-A0A522ZG93-F1
#
_cell.length_a   1.000
_cell.length_b   1.000
_cell.length_c   1.000
_cell.angle_alpha   90.00
_cell.angle_beta   90.00
_cell.angle_gamma   90.00
#
_symmetry.space_group_name_H-M   'P 1'
#
loop_
_entity.id
_entity.type
_entity.pdbx_description
1 polymer ?
#
loop_
_entity_poly.entity_id
_entity_poly.type
_entity_poly.pdbx_seq_one_letter_code
_entity_poly.pdbx_strand_id
1 'polypeptide(L)'
;MARDDVTRLRRWALVHKWTSLVCTAFLLLFCLTGLPLIFGDELRELLSDEPAFADLPADTPLANLDRIVATAKQKRPDHVVWFAFVDDDEPKVLVGMLPSPTADPRTARRLRFDARTGELLNEIEPYDVRPLTFVDLMLRLHRDLFAGLPGELFLGFMGLVFVVAVVSGGVLYAPFARRQGFGALRGVSRRLWWLDLHNMLGVVTIAWALVVGATGVMNELSQPLFAVWQRTDVQEMLKPYRGQSMPEAASFSSVQAAFDLAARTLPDRHPTSVVFPNGRIGSPHHYLIWTRGNAALTARLFTPVLVDVVSGKLTAVVEMPWYLRTLQVSRPLHFGDYGGLPLKIIWALLDLVTIVVLGSGLYLWLSRRRSPIELRLREEAATQEAAR
;
A
#
# COMPACT_ATOMS: atom_id res chain seq x y z
N MET A 1 -17.48 39.78 -13.80
CA MET A 1 -17.12 38.37 -14.10
C MET A 1 -17.84 38.00 -15.39
N ALA A 2 -17.12 37.56 -16.43
CA ALA A 2 -17.72 37.31 -17.74
C ALA A 2 -18.72 36.14 -17.69
N ARG A 3 -19.73 36.14 -18.57
CA ARG A 3 -20.77 35.09 -18.63
C ARG A 3 -20.18 33.68 -18.81
N ASP A 4 -19.03 33.60 -19.49
CA ASP A 4 -18.27 32.37 -19.70
C ASP A 4 -17.59 31.85 -18.43
N ASP A 5 -17.18 32.74 -17.51
CA ASP A 5 -16.56 32.35 -16.24
C ASP A 5 -17.57 31.74 -15.27
N VAL A 6 -18.80 32.27 -15.28
CA VAL A 6 -19.92 31.72 -14.46
C VAL A 6 -20.31 30.34 -14.96
N THR A 7 -20.35 30.15 -16.28
CA THR A 7 -20.67 28.85 -16.90
C THR A 7 -19.59 27.81 -16.61
N ARG A 8 -18.32 28.20 -16.68
CA ARG A 8 -17.18 27.35 -16.30
C ARG A 8 -17.22 26.94 -14.84
N LEU A 9 -17.45 27.88 -13.91
CA LEU A 9 -17.55 27.55 -12.47
C LEU A 9 -18.71 26.61 -12.15
N ARG A 10 -19.85 26.75 -12.83
CA ARG A 10 -20.98 25.83 -12.67
C ARG A 10 -20.63 24.40 -13.08
N ARG A 11 -19.87 24.23 -14.17
CA ARG A 11 -19.40 22.91 -14.61
C ARG A 11 -18.47 22.28 -13.57
N TRP A 12 -17.47 23.02 -13.08
CA TRP A 12 -16.58 22.53 -12.01
C TRP A 12 -17.33 22.19 -10.72
N ALA A 13 -18.34 22.96 -10.35
CA ALA A 13 -19.19 22.68 -9.20
C ALA A 13 -20.01 21.39 -9.37
N LEU A 14 -20.46 21.09 -10.60
CA LEU A 14 -21.13 19.83 -10.91
C LEU A 14 -20.16 18.66 -10.87
N VAL A 15 -18.97 18.81 -11.47
CA VAL A 15 -17.90 17.80 -11.42
C VAL A 15 -17.58 17.48 -9.97
N HIS A 16 -17.17 18.48 -9.17
CA HIS A 16 -16.84 18.28 -7.77
C HIS A 16 -17.98 17.65 -6.97
N LYS A 17 -19.22 18.13 -7.14
CA LYS A 17 -20.38 17.56 -6.44
C LYS A 17 -20.52 16.06 -6.71
N TRP A 18 -20.48 15.65 -7.97
CA TRP A 18 -20.75 14.26 -8.34
C TRP A 18 -19.56 13.35 -8.09
N THR A 19 -18.34 13.80 -8.41
CA THR A 19 -17.14 13.01 -8.12
C THR A 19 -16.99 12.82 -6.63
N SER A 20 -17.13 13.88 -5.82
CA SER A 20 -17.08 13.76 -4.35
C SER A 20 -18.18 12.83 -3.84
N LEU A 21 -19.43 12.98 -4.27
CA LEU A 21 -20.54 12.16 -3.76
C LEU A 21 -20.39 10.68 -4.10
N VAL A 22 -19.97 10.36 -5.33
CA VAL A 22 -19.78 8.98 -5.80
C VAL A 22 -18.70 8.28 -4.98
N CYS A 23 -17.58 8.94 -4.71
CA CYS A 23 -16.47 8.31 -3.99
C CYS A 23 -16.56 8.45 -2.46
N THR A 24 -17.40 9.34 -1.91
CA THR A 24 -17.41 9.64 -0.45
C THR A 24 -17.52 8.41 0.43
N ALA A 25 -18.39 7.44 0.11
CA ALA A 25 -18.54 6.23 0.92
C ALA A 25 -17.24 5.41 0.98
N PHE A 26 -16.56 5.28 -0.15
CA PHE A 26 -15.29 4.55 -0.25
C PHE A 26 -14.12 5.35 0.33
N LEU A 27 -14.15 6.68 0.25
CA LEU A 27 -13.16 7.52 0.91
C LEU A 27 -13.29 7.46 2.43
N LEU A 28 -14.51 7.44 2.97
CA LEU A 28 -14.72 7.21 4.39
C LEU A 28 -14.20 5.82 4.80
N LEU A 29 -14.46 4.79 3.99
CA LEU A 29 -13.88 3.47 4.20
C LEU A 29 -12.34 3.53 4.19
N PHE A 30 -11.72 4.20 3.21
CA PHE A 30 -10.26 4.36 3.14
C PHE A 30 -9.69 5.06 4.36
N CYS A 31 -10.26 6.17 4.80
CA CYS A 31 -9.79 6.87 6.00
C CYS A 31 -9.97 6.00 7.25
N LEU A 32 -11.16 5.42 7.46
CA LEU A 32 -11.45 4.62 8.65
C LEU A 32 -10.58 3.35 8.75
N THR A 33 -10.24 2.75 7.62
CA THR A 33 -9.35 1.57 7.56
C THR A 33 -7.88 1.95 7.49
N GLY A 34 -7.54 3.08 6.88
CA GLY A 34 -6.19 3.61 6.75
C GLY A 34 -5.63 4.14 8.07
N LEU A 35 -6.48 4.76 8.90
CA LEU A 35 -6.10 5.30 10.20
C LEU A 35 -5.40 4.27 11.11
N PRO A 36 -5.95 3.07 11.36
CA PRO A 36 -5.22 2.04 12.09
C PRO A 36 -4.02 1.48 11.31
N LEU A 37 -4.07 1.43 9.96
CA LEU A 37 -2.96 0.91 9.15
C LEU A 37 -1.71 1.78 9.20
N ILE A 38 -1.83 3.09 9.45
CA ILE A 38 -0.68 3.98 9.70
C ILE A 38 0.18 3.46 10.88
N PHE A 39 -0.47 2.83 11.87
CA PHE A 39 0.17 2.23 13.05
C PHE A 39 0.20 0.71 12.98
N GLY A 40 0.21 0.14 11.77
CA GLY A 40 0.04 -1.30 11.56
C GLY A 40 1.11 -2.16 12.24
N ASP A 41 2.35 -1.67 12.34
CA ASP A 41 3.44 -2.40 12.99
C ASP A 41 3.27 -2.38 14.52
N GLU A 42 2.99 -1.20 15.08
CA GLU A 42 2.72 -1.02 16.51
C GLU A 42 1.48 -1.81 16.96
N LEU A 43 0.43 -1.84 16.13
CA LEU A 43 -0.76 -2.64 16.40
C LEU A 43 -0.49 -4.13 16.27
N ARG A 44 0.34 -4.57 15.33
CA ARG A 44 0.72 -5.98 15.22
C ARG A 44 1.52 -6.41 16.44
N GLU A 45 2.49 -5.62 16.88
CA GLU A 45 3.27 -5.89 18.09
C GLU A 45 2.35 -5.95 19.32
N LEU A 46 1.52 -4.92 19.52
CA LEU A 46 0.62 -4.81 20.67
C LEU A 46 -0.43 -5.93 20.75
N LEU A 47 -0.88 -6.43 19.59
CA LEU A 47 -1.89 -7.49 19.49
C LEU A 47 -1.29 -8.87 19.25
N SER A 48 0.05 -8.99 19.17
CA SER A 48 0.71 -10.26 18.90
C SER A 48 0.91 -11.07 20.18
N ASP A 49 0.54 -12.35 20.10
CA ASP A 49 0.97 -13.39 21.05
C ASP A 49 2.20 -14.15 20.50
N GLU A 50 2.98 -13.52 19.62
CA GLU A 50 4.11 -14.19 18.97
C GLU A 50 5.29 -14.34 19.95
N PRO A 51 6.05 -15.44 19.88
CA PRO A 51 7.23 -15.62 20.73
C PRO A 51 8.23 -14.47 20.54
N ALA A 52 8.78 -13.97 21.64
CA ALA A 52 9.81 -12.94 21.63
C ALA A 52 11.14 -13.49 21.06
N PHE A 53 11.94 -12.60 20.51
CA PHE A 53 13.30 -12.89 20.08
C PHE A 53 14.24 -13.04 21.28
N ALA A 54 15.38 -13.69 21.07
CA ALA A 54 16.40 -13.80 22.12
C ALA A 54 16.94 -12.40 22.47
N ASP A 55 17.13 -12.13 23.76
CA ASP A 55 17.81 -10.89 24.19
C ASP A 55 19.33 -11.06 23.99
N LEU A 56 19.81 -10.51 22.88
CA LEU A 56 21.21 -10.59 22.44
C LEU A 56 21.70 -9.19 22.08
N PRO A 57 23.02 -8.93 22.18
CA PRO A 57 23.62 -7.67 21.76
C PRO A 57 23.20 -7.25 20.34
N ALA A 58 23.00 -5.95 20.12
CA ALA A 58 22.49 -5.41 18.85
C ALA A 58 23.44 -5.68 17.66
N ASP A 59 24.74 -5.86 17.93
CA ASP A 59 25.78 -6.17 16.95
C ASP A 59 25.97 -7.67 16.70
N THR A 60 25.14 -8.52 17.31
CA THR A 60 25.19 -9.97 17.08
C THR A 60 24.92 -10.24 15.59
N PRO A 61 25.84 -10.93 14.88
CA PRO A 61 25.68 -11.20 13.46
C PRO A 61 24.49 -12.13 13.23
N LEU A 62 23.93 -12.05 12.02
CA LEU A 62 22.88 -12.97 11.59
C LEU A 62 23.40 -14.41 11.56
N ALA A 63 22.54 -15.33 11.97
CA ALA A 63 22.74 -16.76 11.77
C ALA A 63 22.83 -17.07 10.28
N ASN A 64 23.65 -18.07 9.95
CA ASN A 64 23.86 -18.50 8.58
C ASN A 64 22.53 -18.98 7.94
N LEU A 65 22.17 -18.39 6.79
CA LEU A 65 20.93 -18.70 6.08
C LEU A 65 20.82 -20.16 5.63
N ASP A 66 21.94 -20.84 5.32
CA ASP A 66 21.92 -22.26 4.99
C ASP A 66 21.43 -23.11 6.16
N ARG A 67 21.83 -22.77 7.39
CA ARG A 67 21.37 -23.45 8.61
C ARG A 67 19.87 -23.24 8.84
N ILE A 68 19.39 -22.01 8.65
CA ILE A 68 17.96 -21.68 8.80
C ILE A 68 17.14 -22.46 7.76
N VAL A 69 17.56 -22.42 6.50
CA VAL A 69 16.89 -23.13 5.40
C VAL A 69 16.94 -24.65 5.60
N ALA A 70 18.06 -25.20 6.09
CA ALA A 70 18.18 -26.62 6.41
C ALA A 70 17.21 -27.03 7.54
N THR A 71 17.13 -26.23 8.61
CA THR A 71 16.17 -26.45 9.70
C THR A 71 14.73 -26.43 9.20
N ALA A 72 14.39 -25.48 8.32
CA ALA A 72 13.06 -25.41 7.72
C ALA A 72 12.71 -26.65 6.89
N LYS A 73 13.65 -27.13 6.05
CA LYS A 73 13.49 -28.38 5.29
C LYS A 73 13.36 -29.60 6.19
N GLN A 74 14.14 -29.68 7.27
CA GLN A 74 14.05 -30.79 8.23
C GLN A 74 12.69 -30.82 8.94
N LYS A 75 12.15 -29.64 9.28
CA LYS A 75 10.84 -29.51 9.93
C LYS A 75 9.69 -29.87 8.97
N ARG A 76 9.84 -29.58 7.68
CA ARG A 76 8.85 -29.82 6.62
C ARG A 76 9.50 -30.50 5.41
N PRO A 77 9.83 -31.81 5.51
CA PRO A 77 10.57 -32.53 4.46
C PRO A 77 9.73 -32.80 3.20
N ASP A 78 8.40 -32.72 3.32
CA ASP A 78 7.41 -32.84 2.26
C ASP A 78 7.17 -31.51 1.51
N HIS A 79 7.80 -30.42 1.95
CA HIS A 79 7.66 -29.11 1.34
C HIS A 79 8.96 -28.66 0.66
N VAL A 80 8.81 -27.77 -0.32
CA VAL A 80 9.92 -27.06 -0.94
C VAL A 80 10.03 -25.65 -0.37
N VAL A 81 11.26 -25.15 -0.28
CA VAL A 81 11.52 -23.78 0.14
C VAL A 81 11.14 -22.85 -1.01
N TRP A 82 10.29 -21.87 -0.73
CA TRP A 82 9.84 -20.87 -1.69
C TRP A 82 10.64 -19.57 -1.58
N PHE A 83 10.83 -19.08 -0.36
CA PHE A 83 11.65 -17.90 -0.11
C PHE A 83 12.23 -17.93 1.31
N ALA A 84 13.31 -17.16 1.53
CA ALA A 84 13.76 -16.70 2.83
C ALA A 84 13.76 -15.17 2.82
N PHE A 85 13.04 -14.54 3.75
CA PHE A 85 12.96 -13.08 3.91
C PHE A 85 13.65 -12.70 5.22
N VAL A 86 14.67 -11.85 5.12
CA VAL A 86 15.39 -11.28 6.26
C VAL A 86 14.75 -9.94 6.55
N ASP A 87 14.17 -9.81 7.73
CA ASP A 87 13.57 -8.56 8.19
C ASP A 87 14.68 -7.61 8.63
N ASP A 88 14.50 -6.32 8.35
CA ASP A 88 15.48 -5.29 8.65
C ASP A 88 15.15 -4.51 9.93
N ASP A 89 13.88 -4.55 10.36
CA ASP A 89 13.38 -3.83 11.52
C ASP A 89 13.35 -4.74 12.77
N GLU A 90 13.21 -6.05 12.56
CA GLU A 90 13.25 -7.07 13.62
C GLU A 90 14.33 -8.13 13.33
N PRO A 91 14.92 -8.78 14.35
CA PRO A 91 15.85 -9.89 14.15
C PRO A 91 15.10 -11.17 13.74
N LYS A 92 14.47 -11.14 12.56
CA LYS A 92 13.54 -12.16 12.07
C LYS A 92 13.95 -12.66 10.69
N VAL A 93 13.95 -13.99 10.51
CA VAL A 93 13.95 -14.61 9.18
C VAL A 93 12.65 -15.38 8.99
N LEU A 94 11.91 -15.08 7.93
CA LEU A 94 10.73 -15.83 7.53
C LEU A 94 11.08 -16.75 6.36
N VAL A 95 10.94 -18.06 6.56
CA VAL A 95 11.08 -19.05 5.48
C VAL A 95 9.71 -19.50 5.01
N GLY A 96 9.36 -19.20 3.76
CA GLY A 96 8.15 -19.69 3.12
C GLY A 96 8.35 -21.11 2.58
N MET A 97 7.44 -22.02 2.90
CA MET A 97 7.43 -23.41 2.46
C MET A 97 6.16 -23.71 1.66
N LEU A 98 6.31 -24.30 0.49
CA LEU A 98 5.21 -24.72 -0.38
C LEU A 98 5.12 -26.24 -0.48
N PRO A 99 3.92 -26.83 -0.62
CA PRO A 99 3.77 -28.27 -0.84
C PRO A 99 4.45 -28.76 -2.15
N SER A 100 4.58 -27.89 -3.15
CA SER A 100 5.30 -28.18 -4.38
C SER A 100 5.80 -26.91 -5.06
N PRO A 101 6.77 -26.99 -6.00
CA PRO A 101 7.30 -25.81 -6.72
C PRO A 101 6.26 -25.04 -7.54
N THR A 102 5.11 -25.65 -7.83
CA THR A 102 4.01 -25.08 -8.63
C THR A 102 2.76 -24.78 -7.82
N ALA A 103 2.76 -25.03 -6.51
CA ALA A 103 1.63 -24.80 -5.63
C ALA A 103 1.20 -23.31 -5.62
N ASP A 104 -0.01 -23.06 -5.13
CA ASP A 104 -0.50 -21.69 -4.92
C ASP A 104 0.29 -21.02 -3.78
N PRO A 105 0.93 -19.85 -3.99
CA PRO A 105 1.53 -19.06 -2.92
C PRO A 105 0.65 -18.87 -1.68
N ARG A 106 -0.68 -18.88 -1.83
CA ARG A 106 -1.62 -18.76 -0.71
C ARG A 106 -1.61 -19.96 0.25
N THR A 107 -1.19 -21.13 -0.23
CA THR A 107 -1.02 -22.34 0.61
C THR A 107 0.35 -22.38 1.27
N ALA A 108 1.18 -21.34 1.12
CA ALA A 108 2.51 -21.30 1.73
C ALA A 108 2.39 -21.22 3.25
N ARG A 109 3.04 -22.16 3.92
CA ARG A 109 3.32 -22.07 5.35
C ARG A 109 4.57 -21.24 5.56
N ARG A 110 4.62 -20.43 6.62
CA ARG A 110 5.84 -19.67 6.94
C ARG A 110 6.41 -20.16 8.25
N LEU A 111 7.72 -20.31 8.32
CA LEU A 111 8.46 -20.63 9.53
C LEU A 111 9.20 -19.37 9.94
N ARG A 112 8.97 -18.91 11.18
CA ARG A 112 9.60 -17.71 11.73
C ARG A 112 10.77 -18.11 12.60
N PHE A 113 11.93 -17.58 12.26
CA PHE A 113 13.18 -17.82 12.96
C PHE A 113 13.67 -16.52 13.60
N ASP A 114 14.35 -16.65 14.73
CA ASP A 114 15.23 -15.58 15.21
C ASP A 114 16.44 -15.50 14.26
N ALA A 115 16.65 -14.34 13.66
CA ALA A 115 17.67 -14.14 12.65
C ALA A 115 19.09 -14.22 13.17
N ARG A 116 19.31 -14.11 14.49
CA ARG A 116 20.64 -14.12 15.12
C ARG A 116 20.99 -15.49 15.69
N THR A 117 20.03 -16.20 16.31
CA THR A 117 20.28 -17.57 16.82
C THR A 117 20.06 -18.65 15.76
N GLY A 118 19.19 -18.38 14.78
CA GLY A 118 18.71 -19.37 13.82
C GLY A 118 17.71 -20.37 14.42
N GLU A 119 17.16 -20.08 15.60
CA GLU A 119 16.14 -20.90 16.26
C GLU A 119 14.77 -20.70 15.63
N LEU A 120 14.03 -21.79 15.44
CA LEU A 120 12.64 -21.76 14.98
C LEU A 120 11.73 -21.33 16.14
N LEU A 121 11.11 -20.16 16.02
CA LEU A 121 10.22 -19.60 17.03
C LEU A 121 8.80 -20.18 16.93
N ASN A 122 8.20 -20.09 15.75
CA ASN A 122 6.86 -20.62 15.48
C ASN A 122 6.62 -20.90 14.00
N GLU A 123 5.54 -21.64 13.74
CA GLU A 123 5.00 -21.85 12.40
C GLU A 123 3.77 -20.97 12.23
N ILE A 124 3.72 -20.22 11.14
CA ILE A 124 2.59 -19.39 10.75
C ILE A 124 1.81 -20.16 9.69
N GLU A 125 0.57 -20.48 10.03
CA GLU A 125 -0.38 -21.15 9.16
C GLU A 125 -0.57 -20.43 7.82
N PRO A 126 -0.90 -21.17 6.74
CA PRO A 126 -1.26 -20.58 5.46
C PRO A 126 -2.40 -19.56 5.59
N TYR A 127 -2.44 -18.66 4.62
CA TYR A 127 -3.28 -17.47 4.69
C TYR A 127 -4.79 -17.75 4.65
N ASP A 128 -5.18 -18.86 4.05
CA ASP A 128 -6.56 -19.32 3.92
C ASP A 128 -7.13 -19.96 5.19
N VAL A 129 -6.26 -20.48 6.06
CA VAL A 129 -6.67 -21.17 7.30
C VAL A 129 -6.37 -20.37 8.57
N ARG A 130 -5.52 -19.34 8.51
CA ARG A 130 -5.23 -18.47 9.66
C ARG A 130 -6.45 -17.57 9.97
N PRO A 131 -6.80 -17.38 11.27
CA PRO A 131 -7.80 -16.38 11.64
C PRO A 131 -7.37 -14.97 11.20
N LEU A 132 -8.33 -14.19 10.70
CA LEU A 132 -8.12 -12.78 10.33
C LEU A 132 -7.76 -11.97 11.58
N THR A 133 -6.58 -11.34 11.58
CA THR A 133 -6.24 -10.35 12.60
C THR A 133 -6.97 -9.04 12.34
N PHE A 134 -7.03 -8.15 13.34
CA PHE A 134 -7.60 -6.82 13.16
C PHE A 134 -6.89 -6.02 12.05
N VAL A 135 -5.55 -6.07 12.01
CA VAL A 135 -4.75 -5.38 10.99
C VAL A 135 -5.00 -5.98 9.59
N ASP A 136 -5.14 -7.31 9.48
CA ASP A 136 -5.50 -7.96 8.21
C ASP A 136 -6.90 -7.55 7.73
N LEU A 137 -7.87 -7.46 8.62
CA LEU A 137 -9.22 -7.01 8.31
C LEU A 137 -9.21 -5.59 7.77
N MET A 138 -8.54 -4.66 8.46
CA MET A 138 -8.40 -3.28 8.00
C MET A 138 -7.72 -3.22 6.62
N LEU A 139 -6.62 -3.95 6.43
CA LEU A 139 -5.89 -3.98 5.16
C LEU A 139 -6.73 -4.51 4.01
N ARG A 140 -7.46 -5.62 4.21
CA ARG A 140 -8.32 -6.18 3.15
C ARG A 140 -9.48 -5.25 2.79
N LEU A 141 -10.12 -4.61 3.78
CA LEU A 141 -11.14 -3.59 3.49
C LEU A 141 -10.54 -2.41 2.72
N HIS A 142 -9.37 -1.94 3.12
CA HIS A 142 -8.70 -0.79 2.52
C HIS A 142 -8.25 -1.05 1.07
N ARG A 143 -7.73 -2.25 0.80
CA ARG A 143 -7.10 -2.60 -0.48
C ARG A 143 -8.07 -3.20 -1.49
N ASP A 144 -8.89 -4.17 -1.07
CA ASP A 144 -9.58 -5.02 -2.05
C ASP A 144 -11.03 -5.39 -1.71
N LEU A 145 -11.59 -4.94 -0.58
CA LEU A 145 -12.93 -5.31 -0.13
C LEU A 145 -13.16 -6.83 -0.10
N PHE A 146 -12.11 -7.62 0.15
CA PHE A 146 -12.10 -9.09 0.07
C PHE A 146 -12.39 -9.66 -1.34
N ALA A 147 -12.38 -8.83 -2.38
CA ALA A 147 -12.66 -9.22 -3.75
C ALA A 147 -11.39 -9.47 -4.60
N GLY A 148 -10.19 -9.37 -4.02
CA GLY A 148 -8.92 -9.52 -4.74
C GLY A 148 -8.76 -8.47 -5.84
N LEU A 149 -8.17 -8.85 -6.99
CA LEU A 149 -7.89 -7.92 -8.09
C LEU A 149 -9.12 -7.12 -8.58
N PRO A 150 -10.32 -7.70 -8.75
CA PRO A 150 -11.52 -6.91 -9.03
C PRO A 150 -11.79 -5.78 -8.02
N GLY A 151 -11.57 -6.05 -6.73
CA GLY A 151 -11.71 -5.06 -5.67
C GLY A 151 -10.62 -4.01 -5.70
N GLU A 152 -9.36 -4.42 -5.89
CA GLU A 152 -8.20 -3.53 -6.08
C GLU A 152 -8.48 -2.52 -7.22
N LEU A 153 -8.88 -3.02 -8.40
CA LEU A 153 -9.17 -2.18 -9.56
C LEU A 153 -10.37 -1.26 -9.35
N PHE A 154 -11.42 -1.74 -8.66
CA PHE A 154 -12.58 -0.92 -8.33
C PHE A 154 -12.23 0.21 -7.36
N LEU A 155 -11.46 -0.08 -6.32
CA LEU A 155 -10.99 0.91 -5.35
C LEU A 155 -9.98 1.87 -5.98
N GLY A 156 -9.13 1.40 -6.90
CA GLY A 156 -8.26 2.24 -7.72
C GLY A 156 -9.05 3.21 -8.60
N PHE A 157 -10.16 2.75 -9.20
CA PHE A 157 -11.07 3.64 -9.93
C PHE A 157 -11.73 4.67 -9.00
N MET A 158 -12.18 4.28 -7.80
CA MET A 158 -12.68 5.24 -6.79
C MET A 158 -11.61 6.25 -6.37
N GLY A 159 -10.35 5.82 -6.24
CA GLY A 159 -9.20 6.70 -6.01
C GLY A 159 -8.98 7.72 -7.14
N LEU A 160 -9.16 7.32 -8.40
CA LEU A 160 -9.09 8.24 -9.53
C LEU A 160 -10.22 9.28 -9.50
N VAL A 161 -11.45 8.85 -9.19
CA VAL A 161 -12.60 9.75 -9.02
C VAL A 161 -12.33 10.74 -7.88
N PHE A 162 -11.69 10.30 -6.80
CA PHE A 162 -11.25 11.17 -5.70
C PHE A 162 -10.21 12.20 -6.13
N VAL A 163 -9.19 11.82 -6.92
CA VAL A 163 -8.22 12.77 -7.47
C VAL A 163 -8.93 13.88 -8.26
N VAL A 164 -9.93 13.52 -9.08
CA VAL A 164 -10.76 14.51 -9.80
C VAL A 164 -11.56 15.39 -8.83
N ALA A 165 -12.08 14.82 -7.74
CA ALA A 165 -12.78 15.56 -6.69
C ALA A 165 -11.87 16.59 -5.99
N VAL A 166 -10.63 16.23 -5.66
CA VAL A 166 -9.63 17.11 -5.04
C VAL A 166 -9.24 18.24 -5.99
N VAL A 167 -8.91 17.92 -7.24
CA VAL A 167 -8.55 18.92 -8.27
C VAL A 167 -9.69 19.90 -8.50
N SER A 168 -10.91 19.39 -8.68
CA SER A 168 -12.09 20.24 -8.87
C SER A 168 -12.41 21.10 -7.64
N GLY A 169 -12.18 20.59 -6.43
CA GLY A 169 -12.28 21.35 -5.18
C GLY A 169 -11.30 22.53 -5.13
N GLY A 170 -10.04 22.31 -5.50
CA GLY A 170 -9.03 23.36 -5.61
C GLY A 170 -9.39 24.46 -6.61
N VAL A 171 -9.90 24.07 -7.78
CA VAL A 171 -10.38 25.02 -8.81
C VAL A 171 -11.53 25.88 -8.27
N LEU A 172 -12.44 25.31 -7.48
CA LEU A 172 -13.56 26.03 -6.87
C LEU A 172 -13.13 26.93 -5.70
N TYR A 173 -12.06 26.59 -4.99
CA TYR A 173 -11.54 27.37 -3.88
C TYR A 173 -10.86 28.67 -4.32
N ALA A 174 -10.13 28.67 -5.44
CA ALA A 174 -9.39 29.83 -5.94
C ALA A 174 -10.23 31.15 -6.02
N PRO A 175 -11.44 31.17 -6.62
CA PRO A 175 -12.26 32.38 -6.63
C PRO A 175 -12.85 32.74 -5.26
N PHE A 176 -13.06 31.77 -4.37
CA PHE A 176 -13.51 32.02 -3.00
C PHE A 176 -12.43 32.74 -2.19
N ALA A 177 -11.20 32.21 -2.20
CA ALA A 177 -10.07 32.80 -1.50
C ALA A 177 -9.79 34.24 -1.95
N ARG A 178 -9.90 34.51 -3.26
CA ARG A 178 -9.76 35.86 -3.83
C ARG A 178 -10.81 36.85 -3.33
N ARG A 179 -12.02 36.39 -3.01
CA ARG A 179 -13.14 37.26 -2.60
C ARG A 179 -13.28 37.42 -1.10
N GLN A 180 -12.92 36.40 -0.33
CA GLN A 180 -13.23 36.33 1.11
C GLN A 180 -11.96 36.26 1.98
N GLY A 181 -10.79 36.06 1.38
CA GLY A 181 -9.55 35.76 2.11
C GLY A 181 -9.34 34.25 2.30
N PHE A 182 -8.09 33.84 2.42
CA PHE A 182 -7.73 32.45 2.72
C PHE A 182 -8.26 32.06 4.11
N GLY A 183 -8.97 30.93 4.18
CA GLY A 183 -9.46 30.37 5.45
C GLY A 183 -10.58 31.14 6.15
N ALA A 184 -11.30 32.02 5.46
CA ALA A 184 -12.36 32.82 6.07
C ALA A 184 -13.52 31.97 6.60
N LEU A 185 -13.84 32.12 7.90
CA LEU A 185 -14.97 31.47 8.59
C LEU A 185 -16.04 32.50 8.96
N ARG A 186 -17.12 32.59 8.16
CA ARG A 186 -18.07 33.71 8.27
C ARG A 186 -19.15 33.56 9.33
N GLY A 187 -19.40 32.35 9.82
CA GLY A 187 -20.22 32.11 11.02
C GLY A 187 -21.71 32.53 10.97
N VAL A 188 -22.20 33.12 9.87
CA VAL A 188 -23.57 33.70 9.78
C VAL A 188 -24.69 32.66 9.91
N SER A 189 -24.42 31.40 9.54
CA SER A 189 -25.35 30.29 9.76
C SER A 189 -24.57 28.98 9.92
N ARG A 190 -25.18 27.98 10.57
CA ARG A 190 -24.56 26.65 10.74
C ARG A 190 -24.12 26.05 9.41
N ARG A 191 -24.95 26.16 8.36
CA ARG A 191 -24.62 25.67 7.02
C ARG A 191 -23.46 26.43 6.39
N LEU A 192 -23.42 27.75 6.53
CA LEU A 192 -22.32 28.56 6.01
C LEU A 192 -21.01 28.25 6.74
N TRP A 193 -21.08 28.06 8.05
CA TRP A 193 -19.93 27.67 8.87
C TRP A 193 -19.34 26.33 8.41
N TRP A 194 -20.17 25.30 8.19
CA TRP A 194 -19.70 24.01 7.65
C TRP A 194 -19.16 24.11 6.23
N LEU A 195 -19.70 25.01 5.39
CA LEU A 195 -19.17 25.26 4.06
C LEU A 195 -17.78 25.90 4.12
N ASP A 196 -17.62 26.90 4.97
CA ASP A 196 -16.35 27.60 5.15
C ASP A 196 -15.30 26.65 5.76
N LEU A 197 -15.70 25.81 6.73
CA LEU A 197 -14.83 24.79 7.30
C LEU A 197 -14.44 23.72 6.27
N HIS A 198 -15.37 23.22 5.46
CA HIS A 198 -15.09 22.28 4.38
C HIS A 198 -14.06 22.85 3.39
N ASN A 199 -14.23 24.11 3.00
CA ASN A 199 -13.31 24.80 2.11
C ASN A 199 -11.92 24.99 2.74
N MET A 200 -11.86 25.41 4.01
CA MET A 200 -10.61 25.64 4.73
C MET A 200 -9.83 24.33 4.93
N LEU A 201 -10.47 23.30 5.48
CA LEU A 201 -9.83 22.02 5.72
C LEU A 201 -9.44 21.35 4.40
N GLY A 202 -10.32 21.40 3.40
CA GLY A 202 -10.05 20.82 2.08
C GLY A 202 -8.86 21.47 1.36
N VAL A 203 -8.69 22.80 1.45
CA VAL A 203 -7.51 23.44 0.83
C VAL A 203 -6.23 23.16 1.62
N VAL A 204 -6.29 23.09 2.95
CA VAL A 204 -5.12 22.82 3.79
C VAL A 204 -4.60 21.40 3.55
N THR A 205 -5.49 20.43 3.32
CA THR A 205 -5.11 19.05 3.03
C THR A 205 -4.91 18.76 1.55
N ILE A 206 -5.15 19.70 0.63
CA ILE A 206 -5.23 19.42 -0.81
C ILE A 206 -3.99 18.75 -1.40
N ALA A 207 -2.80 19.21 -1.00
CA ALA A 207 -1.54 18.68 -1.51
C ALA A 207 -1.32 17.24 -1.03
N TRP A 208 -1.55 17.00 0.26
CA TRP A 208 -1.46 15.67 0.86
C TRP A 208 -2.50 14.71 0.27
N ALA A 209 -3.77 15.15 0.18
CA ALA A 209 -4.87 14.37 -0.38
C ALA A 209 -4.62 14.00 -1.85
N LEU A 210 -4.04 14.91 -2.63
CA LEU A 210 -3.68 14.63 -4.02
C LEU A 210 -2.54 13.61 -4.12
N VAL A 211 -1.50 13.75 -3.29
CA VAL A 211 -0.39 12.79 -3.24
C VAL A 211 -0.90 11.42 -2.82
N VAL A 212 -1.54 11.29 -1.67
CA VAL A 212 -2.04 10.01 -1.13
C VAL A 212 -3.07 9.38 -2.07
N GLY A 213 -3.97 10.18 -2.65
CA GLY A 213 -4.94 9.71 -3.64
C GLY A 213 -4.28 9.16 -4.90
N ALA A 214 -3.34 9.91 -5.49
CA ALA A 214 -2.64 9.49 -6.71
C ALA A 214 -1.74 8.27 -6.47
N THR A 215 -1.05 8.22 -5.33
CA THR A 215 -0.20 7.09 -4.98
C THR A 215 -1.00 5.85 -4.56
N GLY A 216 -2.20 6.02 -4.01
CA GLY A 216 -3.15 4.94 -3.76
C GLY A 216 -3.60 4.28 -5.07
N VAL A 217 -3.99 5.08 -6.07
CA VAL A 217 -4.31 4.57 -7.43
C VAL A 217 -3.14 3.79 -8.01
N MET A 218 -1.91 4.31 -7.87
CA MET A 218 -0.71 3.61 -8.33
C MET A 218 -0.52 2.26 -7.61
N ASN A 219 -0.79 2.19 -6.30
CA ASN A 219 -0.66 0.97 -5.53
C ASN A 219 -1.63 -0.13 -6.00
N GLU A 220 -2.87 0.23 -6.35
CA GLU A 220 -3.86 -0.70 -6.90
C GLU A 220 -3.48 -1.23 -8.30
N LEU A 221 -2.60 -0.53 -9.02
CA LEU A 221 -2.02 -1.00 -10.27
C LEU A 221 -0.78 -1.90 -10.06
N SER A 222 -0.36 -2.17 -8.82
CA SER A 222 0.83 -2.97 -8.55
C SER A 222 0.77 -4.36 -9.19
N GLN A 223 -0.30 -5.13 -8.95
CA GLN A 223 -0.43 -6.47 -9.52
C GLN A 223 -0.34 -6.49 -11.05
N PRO A 224 -1.14 -5.68 -11.80
CA PRO A 224 -1.05 -5.69 -13.26
C PRO A 224 0.30 -5.19 -13.78
N LEU A 225 0.93 -4.20 -13.15
CA LEU A 225 2.24 -3.71 -13.58
C LEU A 225 3.34 -4.77 -13.40
N PHE A 226 3.34 -5.49 -12.28
CA PHE A 226 4.26 -6.62 -12.08
C PHE A 226 3.95 -7.78 -13.03
N ALA A 227 2.67 -8.05 -13.33
CA ALA A 227 2.29 -9.08 -14.30
C ALA A 227 2.77 -8.74 -15.73
N VAL A 228 2.73 -7.46 -16.12
CA VAL A 228 3.31 -7.00 -17.39
C VAL A 228 4.81 -7.27 -17.40
N TRP A 229 5.54 -6.76 -16.41
CA TRP A 229 7.00 -6.96 -16.28
C TRP A 229 7.41 -8.44 -16.29
N GLN A 230 6.64 -9.28 -15.58
CA GLN A 230 6.85 -10.73 -15.56
C GLN A 230 6.69 -11.37 -16.93
N ARG A 231 5.73 -10.90 -17.75
CA ARG A 231 5.44 -11.44 -19.08
C ARG A 231 6.36 -10.87 -20.17
N THR A 232 6.99 -9.72 -19.93
CA THR A 232 7.89 -9.04 -20.86
C THR A 232 9.34 -9.26 -20.47
N ASP A 233 9.88 -8.42 -19.59
CA ASP A 233 11.29 -8.29 -19.28
C ASP A 233 11.84 -9.57 -18.62
N VAL A 234 11.11 -10.11 -17.65
CA VAL A 234 11.51 -11.35 -16.98
C VAL A 234 11.54 -12.52 -17.97
N GLN A 235 10.52 -12.66 -18.82
CA GLN A 235 10.50 -13.72 -19.83
C GLN A 235 11.61 -13.58 -20.86
N GLU A 236 11.99 -12.36 -21.22
CA GLU A 236 13.14 -12.09 -22.10
C GLU A 236 14.44 -12.58 -21.45
N MET A 237 14.67 -12.20 -20.19
CA MET A 237 15.86 -12.61 -19.42
C MET A 237 15.94 -14.13 -19.23
N LEU A 238 14.80 -14.81 -19.13
CA LEU A 238 14.74 -16.26 -18.94
C LEU A 238 14.79 -17.07 -20.25
N LYS A 239 14.83 -16.42 -21.43
CA LYS A 239 14.93 -17.12 -22.72
C LYS A 239 16.02 -18.21 -22.77
N PRO A 240 17.25 -17.99 -22.26
CA PRO A 240 18.30 -19.01 -22.31
C PRO A 240 17.97 -20.29 -21.53
N TYR A 241 17.04 -20.22 -20.57
CA TYR A 241 16.67 -21.30 -19.67
C TYR A 241 15.35 -21.97 -20.05
N ARG A 242 14.69 -21.52 -21.14
CA ARG A 242 13.42 -22.11 -21.58
C ARG A 242 13.62 -23.57 -21.97
N GLY A 243 12.75 -24.43 -21.42
CA GLY A 243 12.76 -25.88 -21.68
C GLY A 243 13.81 -26.66 -20.89
N GLN A 244 14.65 -25.98 -20.09
CA GLN A 244 15.53 -26.67 -19.15
C GLN A 244 14.75 -27.11 -17.91
N SER A 245 15.06 -28.31 -17.40
CA SER A 245 14.51 -28.78 -16.13
C SER A 245 15.12 -28.02 -14.97
N MET A 246 14.30 -27.64 -13.98
CA MET A 246 14.78 -27.09 -12.73
C MET A 246 15.81 -28.06 -12.10
N PRO A 247 16.99 -27.58 -11.65
CA PRO A 247 17.96 -28.44 -10.99
C PRO A 247 17.39 -29.06 -9.71
N GLU A 248 17.90 -30.22 -9.33
CA GLU A 248 17.49 -30.86 -8.09
C GLU A 248 17.87 -30.00 -6.89
N ALA A 249 17.00 -29.91 -5.88
CA ALA A 249 17.25 -29.08 -4.70
C ALA A 249 18.51 -29.49 -3.91
N ALA A 250 19.02 -30.71 -4.11
CA ALA A 250 20.28 -31.21 -3.54
C ALA A 250 21.53 -30.62 -4.22
N SER A 251 21.42 -30.16 -5.47
CA SER A 251 22.53 -29.53 -6.20
C SER A 251 22.59 -28.02 -6.01
N PHE A 252 21.76 -27.47 -5.12
CA PHE A 252 21.71 -26.03 -4.88
C PHE A 252 22.93 -25.56 -4.09
N SER A 253 23.55 -24.47 -4.51
CA SER A 253 24.64 -23.79 -3.86
C SER A 253 24.16 -23.11 -2.56
N SER A 254 25.12 -22.70 -1.73
CA SER A 254 24.85 -21.96 -0.49
C SER A 254 24.00 -20.71 -0.74
N VAL A 255 22.91 -20.61 0.01
CA VAL A 255 21.99 -19.48 0.11
C VAL A 255 22.72 -18.30 0.74
N GLN A 256 23.53 -18.54 1.78
CA GLN A 256 24.33 -17.49 2.42
C GLN A 256 25.33 -16.89 1.42
N ALA A 257 26.06 -17.73 0.69
CA ALA A 257 27.05 -17.26 -0.28
C ALA A 257 26.40 -16.42 -1.40
N ALA A 258 25.20 -16.82 -1.85
CA ALA A 258 24.44 -16.07 -2.83
C ALA A 258 23.95 -14.71 -2.27
N PHE A 259 23.46 -14.69 -1.02
CA PHE A 259 23.03 -13.48 -0.32
C PHE A 259 24.19 -12.49 -0.16
N ASP A 260 25.36 -12.97 0.28
CA ASP A 260 26.56 -12.16 0.42
C ASP A 260 27.09 -11.67 -0.93
N LEU A 261 26.97 -12.49 -1.98
CA LEU A 261 27.33 -12.08 -3.34
C LEU A 261 26.46 -10.92 -3.81
N ALA A 262 25.15 -10.94 -3.55
CA ALA A 262 24.27 -9.83 -3.88
C ALA A 262 24.66 -8.56 -3.10
N ALA A 263 24.97 -8.67 -1.81
CA ALA A 263 25.45 -7.54 -0.99
C ALA A 263 26.74 -6.92 -1.55
N ARG A 264 27.71 -7.75 -1.95
CA ARG A 264 28.97 -7.28 -2.56
C ARG A 264 28.79 -6.70 -3.97
N THR A 265 27.82 -7.20 -4.72
CA THR A 265 27.53 -6.73 -6.09
C THR A 265 26.92 -5.34 -6.09
N LEU A 266 26.12 -5.02 -5.07
CA LEU A 266 25.41 -3.75 -4.94
C LEU A 266 25.67 -3.13 -3.56
N PRO A 267 26.86 -2.53 -3.32
CA PRO A 267 27.28 -2.06 -2.00
C PRO A 267 26.46 -0.88 -1.45
N ASP A 268 25.72 -0.16 -2.30
CA ASP A 268 24.77 0.88 -1.92
C ASP A 268 23.37 0.33 -1.54
N ARG A 269 23.26 -1.00 -1.45
CA ARG A 269 21.99 -1.71 -1.29
C ARG A 269 22.13 -2.86 -0.30
N HIS A 270 21.04 -3.18 0.39
CA HIS A 270 20.96 -4.30 1.32
C HIS A 270 20.05 -5.39 0.74
N PRO A 271 20.51 -6.65 0.65
CA PRO A 271 19.64 -7.77 0.32
C PRO A 271 18.61 -8.01 1.42
N THR A 272 17.36 -8.29 1.05
CA THR A 272 16.24 -8.48 1.99
C THR A 272 15.58 -9.84 1.86
N SER A 273 15.73 -10.51 0.72
CA SER A 273 15.17 -11.85 0.56
C SER A 273 15.84 -12.65 -0.54
N VAL A 274 15.76 -13.97 -0.41
CA VAL A 274 16.12 -14.95 -1.42
C VAL A 274 14.85 -15.69 -1.83
N VAL A 275 14.42 -15.52 -3.07
CA VAL A 275 13.37 -16.35 -3.69
C VAL A 275 14.05 -17.52 -4.38
N PHE A 276 13.63 -18.73 -4.01
CA PHE A 276 14.16 -19.98 -4.56
C PHE A 276 13.61 -20.23 -5.97
N PRO A 277 14.31 -21.06 -6.77
CA PRO A 277 13.83 -21.45 -8.09
C PRO A 277 12.38 -21.93 -8.06
N ASN A 278 11.56 -21.34 -8.92
CA ASN A 278 10.16 -21.72 -9.06
C ASN A 278 9.68 -21.43 -10.49
N GLY A 279 8.68 -22.18 -10.96
CA GLY A 279 8.17 -22.07 -12.33
C GLY A 279 7.13 -20.97 -12.57
N ARG A 280 6.80 -20.14 -11.57
CA ARG A 280 5.68 -19.17 -11.65
C ARG A 280 6.13 -17.70 -11.65
N ILE A 281 7.02 -17.34 -10.73
CA ILE A 281 7.34 -15.95 -10.36
C ILE A 281 8.82 -15.63 -10.65
N GLY A 282 9.68 -16.65 -10.75
CA GLY A 282 11.13 -16.49 -10.89
C GLY A 282 11.75 -17.34 -12.00
N SER A 283 13.07 -17.45 -11.94
CA SER A 283 13.84 -18.36 -12.79
C SER A 283 13.78 -19.79 -12.24
N PRO A 284 13.71 -20.83 -13.08
CA PRO A 284 13.92 -22.20 -12.65
C PRO A 284 15.38 -22.52 -12.27
N HIS A 285 16.33 -21.60 -12.49
CA HIS A 285 17.78 -21.84 -12.25
C HIS A 285 18.44 -20.81 -11.34
N HIS A 286 17.70 -19.82 -10.81
CA HIS A 286 18.32 -18.75 -10.02
C HIS A 286 17.68 -18.62 -8.64
N TYR A 287 18.54 -18.30 -7.67
CA TYR A 287 18.14 -17.50 -6.53
C TYR A 287 17.86 -16.09 -7.03
N LEU A 288 16.63 -15.61 -6.84
CA LEU A 288 16.28 -14.22 -7.08
C LEU A 288 16.35 -13.47 -5.75
N ILE A 289 17.35 -12.62 -5.63
CA ILE A 289 17.68 -11.91 -4.40
C ILE A 289 17.20 -10.48 -4.53
N TRP A 290 16.19 -10.08 -3.74
CA TRP A 290 15.75 -8.70 -3.72
C TRP A 290 16.71 -7.86 -2.88
N THR A 291 17.16 -6.74 -3.44
CA THR A 291 17.94 -5.72 -2.70
C THR A 291 17.17 -4.41 -2.65
N ARG A 292 17.31 -3.65 -1.57
CA ARG A 292 16.77 -2.28 -1.43
C ARG A 292 17.87 -1.27 -1.17
N GLY A 293 17.64 0.01 -1.47
CA GLY A 293 18.64 1.04 -1.18
C GLY A 293 18.90 1.22 0.32
N ASN A 294 20.11 1.63 0.67
CA ASN A 294 20.57 1.79 2.06
C ASN A 294 20.28 3.17 2.70
N ALA A 295 19.60 4.07 1.99
CA ALA A 295 19.24 5.40 2.47
C ALA A 295 17.72 5.57 2.57
N ALA A 296 17.24 6.47 3.44
CA ALA A 296 15.80 6.70 3.63
C ALA A 296 15.02 6.94 2.32
N LEU A 297 15.60 7.69 1.38
CA LEU A 297 14.97 7.99 0.08
C LEU A 297 14.98 6.78 -0.88
N THR A 298 15.90 5.84 -0.72
CA THR A 298 16.08 4.67 -1.59
C THR A 298 15.61 3.36 -0.95
N ALA A 299 15.15 3.41 0.31
CA ALA A 299 14.72 2.27 1.12
C ALA A 299 13.54 1.47 0.55
N ARG A 300 12.76 2.06 -0.38
CA ARG A 300 11.65 1.38 -1.08
C ARG A 300 11.94 1.11 -2.56
N LEU A 301 13.12 1.49 -3.03
CA LEU A 301 13.59 1.17 -4.37
C LEU A 301 14.19 -0.23 -4.34
N PHE A 302 13.55 -1.21 -4.97
CA PHE A 302 14.02 -2.59 -5.02
C PHE A 302 14.70 -2.92 -6.35
N THR A 303 15.70 -3.79 -6.33
CA THR A 303 16.47 -4.25 -7.49
C THR A 303 16.80 -5.73 -7.27
N PRO A 304 16.28 -6.65 -8.12
CA PRO A 304 16.61 -8.06 -8.02
C PRO A 304 18.01 -8.36 -8.54
N VAL A 305 18.67 -9.33 -7.93
CA VAL A 305 19.92 -9.95 -8.37
C VAL A 305 19.66 -11.43 -8.61
N LEU A 306 20.11 -11.95 -9.76
CA LEU A 306 20.01 -13.36 -10.10
C LEU A 306 21.34 -14.05 -9.87
N VAL A 307 21.34 -15.08 -9.02
CA VAL A 307 22.51 -15.95 -8.77
C VAL A 307 22.15 -17.36 -9.19
N ASP A 308 22.99 -17.99 -10.01
CA ASP A 308 22.78 -19.35 -10.50
C ASP A 308 22.87 -20.35 -9.35
N VAL A 309 21.85 -21.18 -9.19
CA VAL A 309 21.73 -22.06 -8.03
C VAL A 309 22.68 -23.24 -8.06
N VAL A 310 23.34 -23.56 -9.17
CA VAL A 310 24.26 -24.71 -9.22
C VAL A 310 25.70 -24.23 -9.05
N SER A 311 26.09 -23.21 -9.81
CA SER A 311 27.44 -22.65 -9.82
C SER A 311 27.67 -21.60 -8.72
N GLY A 312 26.62 -21.02 -8.15
CA GLY A 312 26.70 -19.92 -7.18
C GLY A 312 27.19 -18.61 -7.78
N LYS A 313 27.22 -18.48 -9.12
CA LYS A 313 27.75 -17.30 -9.82
C LYS A 313 26.66 -16.26 -10.09
N LEU A 314 27.06 -14.99 -10.07
CA LEU A 314 26.21 -13.88 -10.51
C LEU A 314 25.83 -14.08 -11.98
N THR A 315 24.54 -14.08 -12.26
CA THR A 315 24.02 -14.14 -13.63
C THR A 315 23.63 -12.76 -14.12
N ALA A 316 22.86 -12.00 -13.34
CA ALA A 316 22.40 -10.68 -13.75
C ALA A 316 22.00 -9.81 -12.55
N VAL A 317 22.13 -8.49 -12.72
CA VAL A 317 21.39 -7.51 -11.94
C VAL A 317 20.21 -7.07 -12.78
N VAL A 318 18.99 -7.22 -12.26
CA VAL A 318 17.77 -6.97 -13.03
C VAL A 318 17.41 -5.49 -12.93
N GLU A 319 17.40 -4.80 -14.08
CA GLU A 319 16.93 -3.43 -14.13
C GLU A 319 15.41 -3.37 -14.01
N MET A 320 14.92 -2.52 -13.11
CA MET A 320 13.49 -2.31 -12.93
C MET A 320 12.99 -1.27 -13.94
N PRO A 321 11.95 -1.57 -14.73
CA PRO A 321 11.35 -0.61 -15.63
C PRO A 321 10.88 0.65 -14.90
N TRP A 322 10.86 1.78 -15.61
CA TRP A 322 10.51 3.09 -15.05
C TRP A 322 9.15 3.09 -14.34
N TYR A 323 8.15 2.34 -14.84
CA TYR A 323 6.82 2.28 -14.24
C TYR A 323 6.81 1.54 -12.89
N LEU A 324 7.63 0.48 -12.73
CA LEU A 324 7.81 -0.18 -11.43
C LEU A 324 8.65 0.66 -10.47
N ARG A 325 9.63 1.42 -10.98
CA ARG A 325 10.35 2.43 -10.19
C ARG A 325 9.40 3.52 -9.68
N THR A 326 8.51 4.05 -10.53
CA THR A 326 7.50 5.02 -10.12
C THR A 326 6.58 4.47 -9.04
N LEU A 327 6.10 3.23 -9.19
CA LEU A 327 5.33 2.52 -8.17
C LEU A 327 6.10 2.36 -6.85
N GLN A 328 7.40 2.05 -6.90
CA GLN A 328 8.25 1.95 -5.71
C GLN A 328 8.40 3.29 -4.98
N VAL A 329 8.60 4.38 -5.72
CA VAL A 329 8.71 5.74 -5.16
C VAL A 329 7.37 6.24 -4.61
N SER A 330 6.24 5.83 -5.19
CA SER A 330 4.92 6.28 -4.73
C SER A 330 4.52 5.69 -3.38
N ARG A 331 5.01 4.49 -3.05
CA ARG A 331 4.66 3.78 -1.80
C ARG A 331 4.99 4.54 -0.51
N PRO A 332 6.23 5.03 -0.28
CA PRO A 332 6.52 5.84 0.90
C PRO A 332 5.59 7.05 1.05
N LEU A 333 5.25 7.72 -0.07
CA LEU A 333 4.38 8.90 -0.07
C LEU A 333 2.92 8.56 0.29
N HIS A 334 2.48 7.34 0.01
CA HIS A 334 1.16 6.85 0.43
C HIS A 334 1.15 6.49 1.92
N PHE A 335 2.11 5.67 2.36
CA PHE A 335 2.11 5.07 3.69
C PHE A 335 2.57 6.00 4.81
N GLY A 336 3.44 6.98 4.50
CA GLY A 336 3.96 7.89 5.53
C GLY A 336 4.90 7.22 6.54
N ASP A 337 5.55 6.12 6.14
CA ASP A 337 6.34 5.24 7.02
C ASP A 337 7.85 5.51 6.99
N TYR A 338 8.30 6.57 6.30
CA TYR A 338 9.72 6.90 6.11
C TYR A 338 10.27 7.94 7.11
N GLY A 339 9.40 8.51 7.96
CA GLY A 339 9.77 9.54 8.94
C GLY A 339 9.51 9.12 10.40
N GLY A 340 9.32 7.81 10.64
CA GLY A 340 9.02 7.26 11.95
C GLY A 340 7.71 7.77 12.56
N LEU A 341 7.60 7.65 13.89
CA LEU A 341 6.39 8.00 14.64
C LEU A 341 5.88 9.45 14.43
N PRO A 342 6.73 10.50 14.37
CA PRO A 342 6.25 11.86 14.12
C PRO A 342 5.50 11.99 12.79
N LEU A 343 5.99 11.33 11.74
CA LEU A 343 5.34 11.35 10.43
C LEU A 343 4.01 10.58 10.44
N LYS A 344 3.98 9.42 11.10
CA LYS A 344 2.75 8.63 11.31
C LYS A 344 1.67 9.48 12.01
N ILE A 345 2.03 10.23 13.05
CA ILE A 345 1.10 11.15 13.75
C ILE A 345 0.56 12.23 12.80
N ILE A 346 1.42 12.85 11.98
CA ILE A 346 0.99 13.85 11.00
C ILE A 346 0.02 13.22 9.98
N TRP A 347 0.32 12.02 9.48
CA TRP A 347 -0.56 11.29 8.57
C TRP A 347 -1.93 11.01 9.18
N ALA A 348 -1.96 10.56 10.44
CA ALA A 348 -3.20 10.30 11.17
C ALA A 348 -4.03 11.57 11.38
N LEU A 349 -3.39 12.71 11.71
CA LEU A 349 -4.08 13.99 11.84
C LEU A 349 -4.66 14.49 10.51
N LEU A 350 -3.91 14.35 9.41
CA LEU A 350 -4.38 14.73 8.08
C LEU A 350 -5.54 13.83 7.59
N ASP A 351 -5.49 12.55 7.94
CA ASP A 351 -6.59 11.61 7.70
C ASP A 351 -7.85 11.98 8.50
N LEU A 352 -7.71 12.27 9.80
CA LEU A 352 -8.81 12.75 10.65
C LEU A 352 -9.43 14.06 10.10
N VAL A 353 -8.61 15.00 9.65
CA VAL A 353 -9.10 16.22 8.99
C VAL A 353 -9.88 15.86 7.71
N THR A 354 -9.40 14.88 6.94
CA THR A 354 -10.06 14.43 5.72
C THR A 354 -11.40 13.77 6.02
N ILE A 355 -11.53 12.99 7.10
CA ILE A 355 -12.81 12.47 7.58
C ILE A 355 -13.79 13.62 7.85
N VAL A 356 -13.34 14.72 8.48
CA VAL A 356 -14.17 15.91 8.70
C VAL A 356 -14.55 16.60 7.38
N VAL A 357 -13.66 16.67 6.39
CA VAL A 357 -13.97 17.20 5.05
C VAL A 357 -15.05 16.35 4.37
N LEU A 358 -14.94 15.03 4.41
CA LEU A 358 -15.93 14.11 3.84
C LEU A 358 -17.28 14.23 4.53
N GLY A 359 -17.29 14.21 5.87
CA GLY A 359 -18.50 14.36 6.68
C GLY A 359 -19.19 15.71 6.46
N SER A 360 -18.42 16.80 6.41
CA SER A 360 -18.95 18.14 6.12
C SER A 360 -19.49 18.24 4.69
N GLY A 361 -18.84 17.60 3.70
CA GLY A 361 -19.33 17.53 2.32
C GLY A 361 -20.69 16.83 2.23
N LEU A 362 -20.84 15.69 2.91
CA LEU A 362 -22.11 14.95 2.98
C LEU A 362 -23.19 15.76 3.70
N TYR A 363 -22.86 16.40 4.82
CA TYR A 363 -23.76 17.30 5.54
C TYR A 363 -24.25 18.46 4.65
N LEU A 364 -23.37 19.09 3.88
CA LEU A 364 -23.72 20.19 2.97
C LEU A 364 -24.62 19.73 1.81
N TRP A 365 -24.47 18.49 1.37
CA TRP A 365 -25.33 17.87 0.37
C TRP A 365 -26.72 17.54 0.93
N LEU A 366 -26.79 16.94 2.13
CA LEU A 366 -28.05 16.61 2.81
C LEU A 366 -28.83 17.88 3.21
N SER A 367 -28.16 18.88 3.78
CA SER A 367 -28.77 20.17 4.19
C SER A 367 -29.27 21.02 3.03
N ARG A 368 -28.95 20.65 1.78
CA ARG A 368 -29.54 21.25 0.58
C ARG A 368 -30.93 20.74 0.27
N ARG A 369 -31.28 19.53 0.73
CA ARG A 369 -32.65 19.01 0.64
C ARG A 369 -33.44 19.68 1.76
N ARG A 370 -34.23 20.71 1.41
CA ARG A 370 -35.10 21.42 2.35
C ARG A 370 -35.97 20.44 3.12
N SER A 371 -36.18 20.71 4.41
CA SER A 371 -37.17 19.98 5.21
C SER A 371 -38.52 20.03 4.49
N PRO A 372 -39.27 18.92 4.36
CA PRO A 372 -40.63 18.93 3.82
C PRO A 372 -41.53 19.97 4.51
N ILE A 373 -41.24 20.29 5.77
CA ILE A 373 -41.94 21.30 6.56
C ILE A 373 -41.60 22.72 6.07
N GLU A 374 -40.36 23.03 5.71
CA GLU A 374 -39.99 24.34 5.15
C GLU A 374 -40.55 24.58 3.75
N LEU A 375 -40.78 23.50 2.98
CA LEU A 375 -41.49 23.58 1.70
C LEU A 375 -42.98 23.81 1.92
N ARG A 376 -43.62 23.08 2.85
CA ARG A 376 -45.03 23.30 3.22
C ARG A 376 -45.29 24.69 3.79
N LEU A 377 -44.45 25.19 4.68
CA LEU A 377 -44.58 26.53 5.25
C LEU A 377 -44.40 27.63 4.19
N ARG A 378 -43.61 27.37 3.14
CA ARG A 378 -43.48 28.29 2.00
C ARG A 378 -44.66 28.20 1.04
N GLU A 379 -45.20 27.01 0.81
CA GLU A 379 -46.44 26.84 0.05
C GLU A 379 -47.61 27.53 0.76
N GLU A 380 -47.75 27.34 2.07
CA GLU A 380 -48.78 28.01 2.89
C GLU A 380 -48.60 29.53 2.90
N ALA A 381 -47.38 30.03 3.06
CA ALA A 381 -47.09 31.47 3.00
C ALA A 381 -47.40 32.05 1.62
N ALA A 382 -47.02 31.38 0.53
CA ALA A 382 -47.33 31.81 -0.84
C ALA A 382 -48.84 31.76 -1.14
N THR A 383 -49.57 30.82 -0.54
CA THR A 383 -51.03 30.71 -0.69
C THR A 383 -51.75 31.83 0.07
N GLN A 384 -51.26 32.22 1.25
CA GLN A 384 -51.79 33.36 2.01
C GLN A 384 -51.51 34.72 1.34
N GLU A 385 -50.37 34.85 0.66
CA GLU A 385 -50.00 36.05 -0.07
C GLU A 385 -50.79 36.21 -1.37
N ALA A 386 -51.21 35.10 -2.00
CA ALA A 386 -52.07 35.10 -3.17
C ALA A 386 -53.57 35.27 -2.85
N ALA A 387 -53.98 35.08 -1.58
CA ALA A 387 -55.35 35.23 -1.11
C ALA A 387 -55.66 36.62 -0.54
N ARG A 388 -54.65 37.50 -0.47
CA ARG A 388 -54.80 38.95 -0.20
C ARG A 388 -54.71 39.72 -1.49
#